data_AF-A0A1Y2AGD6-F1
#
_entry.id   AF-A0A1Y2AGD6-F1
#
_cell.length_a   1.000
_cell.length_b   1.000
_cell.length_c   1.000
_cell.angle_alpha   90.00
_cell.angle_beta   90.00
_cell.angle_gamma   90.00
#
_symmetry.space_group_name_H-M   'P 1'
#
loop_
_entity.id
_entity.type
_entity.pdbx_description
1 polymer ?
#
loop_
_entity_poly.entity_id
_entity_poly.type
_entity_poly.pdbx_seq_one_letter_code
_entity_poly.pdbx_strand_id
1 'polypeptide(L)' 'MLSCLNFSNYIKWDNSGISFTIHDVSGFTDNVLILYFRHNKFLSFIRSLNLYGFQKVINFSNNAKKKK' A
#
# COMPACT_ATOMS: atom_id res chain seq x y z
N MET A 1 -1.09 8.31 -15.25
CA MET A 1 -1.42 7.20 -14.31
C MET A 1 -1.58 7.66 -12.85
N LEU A 2 -1.16 8.90 -12.48
CA LEU A 2 -1.14 9.38 -11.09
C LEU A 2 -1.85 10.74 -10.85
N SER A 3 -2.76 11.19 -11.72
CA SER A 3 -3.64 12.34 -11.41
C SER A 3 -4.72 12.01 -10.35
N CYS A 4 -4.43 11.03 -9.49
CA CYS A 4 -5.32 10.34 -8.57
C CYS A 4 -5.69 11.23 -7.36
N LEU A 5 -6.75 12.02 -7.51
CA LEU A 5 -7.54 12.50 -6.38
C LEU A 5 -8.46 11.40 -5.81
N ASN A 6 -8.79 10.37 -6.60
CA ASN A 6 -9.85 9.41 -6.25
C ASN A 6 -9.42 8.20 -5.41
N PHE A 7 -8.12 7.88 -5.36
CA PHE A 7 -7.64 6.70 -4.61
C PHE A 7 -6.86 7.04 -3.35
N SER A 8 -6.73 8.33 -3.01
CA SER A 8 -5.98 8.79 -1.82
C SER A 8 -6.50 8.18 -0.51
N ASN A 9 -7.77 7.75 -0.48
CA ASN A 9 -8.38 7.06 0.66
C ASN A 9 -7.89 5.61 0.83
N TYR A 10 -7.41 4.98 -0.25
CA TYR A 10 -6.98 3.58 -0.25
C TYR A 10 -5.45 3.46 -0.28
N ILE A 11 -4.79 4.22 -1.15
CA ILE A 11 -3.35 4.19 -1.37
C ILE A 11 -2.84 5.59 -1.68
N LYS A 12 -1.73 5.98 -1.06
CA LYS A 12 -1.14 7.29 -1.26
C LYS A 12 0.39 7.19 -1.34
N TRP A 13 0.96 7.87 -2.33
CA TRP A 13 2.40 8.11 -2.41
C TRP A 13 2.85 9.10 -1.35
N ASP A 14 4.00 8.83 -0.75
CA ASP A 14 4.72 9.83 0.03
C ASP A 14 5.07 11.04 -0.85
N ASN A 15 5.22 12.20 -0.21
CA ASN A 15 5.60 13.44 -0.90
C ASN A 15 6.94 13.32 -1.63
N SER A 16 7.83 12.44 -1.17
CA SER A 16 9.12 12.17 -1.80
C SER A 16 9.00 11.24 -3.03
N GLY A 17 7.86 10.55 -3.21
CA GLY A 17 7.61 9.61 -4.29
C GLY A 17 8.36 8.27 -4.17
N ILE A 18 9.12 8.06 -3.09
CA ILE A 18 9.96 6.87 -2.89
C ILE A 18 9.17 5.70 -2.28
N SER A 19 8.12 6.02 -1.51
CA SER A 19 7.30 5.03 -0.83
C SER A 19 5.83 5.38 -0.96
N PHE A 20 4.97 4.41 -0.69
CA PHE A 20 3.53 4.62 -0.60
C PHE A 20 2.98 3.85 0.58
N THR A 21 1.85 4.33 1.10
CA THR A 21 1.12 3.69 2.19
C THR A 21 -0.25 3.27 1.70
N ILE A 22 -0.68 2.08 2.10
CA ILE A 22 -2.04 1.58 1.87
C ILE A 22 -2.80 1.74 3.19
N HIS A 23 -3.85 2.56 3.17
CA HIS A 23 -4.66 2.87 4.35
C HIS A 23 -5.80 1.86 4.55
N ASP A 24 -6.42 1.43 3.45
CA ASP A 24 -7.47 0.41 3.44
C ASP A 24 -7.17 -0.65 2.37
N VAL A 25 -6.76 -1.83 2.84
CA VAL A 25 -6.41 -2.95 1.97
C VAL A 25 -7.64 -3.50 1.26
N SER A 26 -8.81 -3.54 1.91
CA SER A 26 -10.03 -4.11 1.32
C SER A 26 -10.57 -3.19 0.22
N GLY A 27 -10.67 -1.88 0.51
CA GLY A 27 -11.06 -0.89 -0.48
C GLY A 27 -10.07 -0.81 -1.65
N PHE A 28 -8.77 -0.96 -1.37
CA PHE A 28 -7.74 -1.06 -2.42
C PHE A 28 -7.91 -2.31 -3.30
N THR A 29 -8.18 -3.48 -2.71
CA THR A 29 -8.34 -4.72 -3.47
C THR A 29 -9.54 -4.69 -4.40
N ASP A 30 -10.68 -4.18 -3.93
CA ASP A 30 -11.90 -4.25 -4.70
C ASP A 30 -12.07 -3.10 -5.69
N ASN A 31 -11.54 -1.91 -5.36
CA ASN A 31 -11.72 -0.73 -6.21
C ASN A 31 -10.50 -0.39 -7.07
N VAL A 32 -9.28 -0.75 -6.65
CA VAL A 32 -8.05 -0.36 -7.36
C VAL A 32 -7.45 -1.57 -8.07
N LEU A 33 -7.27 -2.69 -7.37
CA LEU A 33 -6.65 -3.88 -7.98
C LEU A 33 -7.47 -4.41 -9.15
N ILE A 34 -8.81 -4.42 -9.09
CA ILE A 34 -9.65 -4.89 -10.22
C ILE A 34 -9.52 -3.99 -11.46
N LEU A 35 -9.31 -2.68 -11.28
CA LEU A 35 -9.19 -1.74 -12.40
C LEU A 35 -7.84 -1.85 -13.13
N TYR A 36 -6.78 -2.16 -12.40
CA TYR A 36 -5.40 -2.18 -12.93
C TYR A 36 -4.83 -3.59 -13.13
N PHE A 37 -5.38 -4.59 -12.44
CA PHE A 37 -4.97 -5.99 -12.50
C PHE A 37 -6.19 -6.87 -12.80
N ARG A 38 -5.97 -8.02 -13.43
CA ARG A 38 -7.05 -8.96 -13.76
C ARG A 38 -7.57 -9.75 -12.54
N HIS A 39 -7.23 -9.34 -11.32
CA HIS A 39 -7.59 -9.99 -10.06
C HIS A 39 -7.48 -9.03 -8.87
N ASN A 40 -8.29 -9.24 -7.83
CA ASN A 40 -8.24 -8.49 -6.57
C ASN A 40 -7.34 -9.14 -5.48
N LYS A 41 -6.47 -10.07 -5.88
CA LYS A 41 -5.62 -10.81 -4.93
C LYS A 41 -4.47 -9.94 -4.42
N PHE A 42 -4.59 -9.46 -3.17
CA PHE A 42 -3.57 -8.64 -2.53
C PHE A 42 -2.17 -9.30 -2.49
N LEU A 43 -2.09 -10.60 -2.24
CA LEU A 43 -0.82 -11.31 -2.19
C LEU A 43 -0.09 -11.34 -3.55
N SER A 44 -0.83 -11.34 -4.66
CA SER A 44 -0.24 -11.23 -6.00
C SER A 44 0.36 -9.85 -6.20
N PHE A 45 -0.33 -8.81 -5.74
CA PHE A 45 0.21 -7.44 -5.74
C PHE A 45 1.50 -7.33 -4.91
N ILE A 46 1.55 -7.89 -3.70
CA ILE A 46 2.77 -7.92 -2.89
C ILE A 46 3.91 -8.68 -3.59
N ARG A 47 3.61 -9.80 -4.27
CA ARG A 47 4.62 -10.50 -5.07
C ARG A 47 5.16 -9.65 -6.21
N SER A 48 4.30 -8.94 -6.93
CA SER A 48 4.73 -8.00 -7.97
C SER A 48 5.65 -6.92 -7.40
N LEU A 49 5.29 -6.34 -6.26
CA LEU A 49 6.15 -5.37 -5.56
C LEU A 49 7.53 -5.95 -5.22
N ASN A 50 7.57 -7.16 -4.66
CA ASN A 50 8.83 -7.83 -4.34
C ASN A 50 9.70 -8.07 -5.59
N LEU A 51 9.10 -8.41 -6.73
CA LEU A 51 9.81 -8.61 -7.99
C LEU A 51 10.46 -7.31 -8.49
N TYR A 52 9.78 -6.18 -8.30
CA TYR A 52 10.30 -4.85 -8.64
C TYR A 52 11.25 -4.28 -7.58
N GLY A 53 11.57 -5.03 -6.52
CA GLY A 53 12.51 -4.62 -5.48
C GLY A 53 11.91 -3.76 -4.37
N PHE A 54 10.58 -3.58 -4.34
CA PHE A 54 9.93 -2.95 -3.20
C PHE A 54 9.97 -3.88 -1.98
N GLN A 55 10.18 -3.30 -0.81
CA GLN A 55 10.17 -4.01 0.46
C GLN A 55 9.08 -3.46 1.37
N LYS A 56 8.42 -4.36 2.11
CA LYS A 56 7.44 -3.96 3.11
C LYS A 56 8.17 -3.32 4.30
N VAL A 57 7.98 -2.02 4.49
CA VAL A 57 8.47 -1.31 5.68
C VAL A 57 7.46 -1.51 6.80
N ILE A 58 7.86 -2.22 7.86
CA ILE A 58 7.08 -2.35 9.09
C ILE A 58 7.68 -1.36 10.07
N ASN A 59 6.96 -0.27 10.35
CA ASN A 59 7.42 0.70 11.35
C ASN A 59 7.30 0.06 12.74
N PHE A 60 8.39 -0.48 13.28
CA PHE A 60 8.44 -1.11 14.61
C PHE A 60 8.33 -0.12 15.79
N SER A 61 7.84 1.09 15.55
CA SER A 61 7.55 2.05 16.62
C SER A 61 6.15 1.77 17.15
N ASN A 62 6.01 0.91 18.18
CA ASN A 62 4.93 0.94 19.19
C ASN A 62 4.96 -0.25 20.20
N ASN A 63 6.12 -0.66 20.71
CA ASN A 63 6.18 -1.58 21.88
C ASN A 63 7.34 -1.27 22.86
N ALA A 64 7.66 0.01 23.09
CA ALA A 64 8.74 0.38 24.02
C ALA A 64 8.40 1.47 25.05
N LYS A 65 7.14 1.86 25.25
CA LYS A 65 6.78 2.82 26.32
C LYS A 65 5.41 2.55 26.94
N LYS A 66 5.36 1.62 27.90
CA LYS A 66 4.51 1.69 29.11
C LYS A 66 5.13 0.80 30.20
N LYS A 67 6.15 1.34 30.87
CA LYS A 67 6.54 0.98 32.24
C LYS A 67 6.47 2.26 33.06
N LYS A 68 5.38 2.43 33.79
CA LYS A 68 5.32 3.02 35.12
C LYS A 68 3.95 2.76 35.72
#